data_AF-A0A3L7TGE0-F1
#
_entry.id   AF-A0A3L7TGE0-F1
#
_cell.length_a   1.000
_cell.length_b   1.000
_cell.length_c   1.000
_cell.angle_alpha   90.00
_cell.angle_beta   90.00
_cell.angle_gamma   90.00
#
_symmetry.space_group_name_H-M   'P 1'
#
loop_
_entity.id
_entity.type
_entity.pdbx_description
1 polymer ?
#
loop_
_entity_poly.entity_id
_entity_poly.type
_entity_poly.pdbx_seq_one_letter_code
_entity_poly.pdbx_strand_id
1 'polypeptide(L)' 'MQAQVQYPSSKHGWRVALDTGGTFTDFVAWDPAGNERRLKLPSDG' A
#
# COMPACT_ATOMS: atom_id res chain seq x y z
N MET A 1 24.25 2.08 -9.23
CA MET A 1 23.69 3.36 -8.73
C MET A 1 22.19 3.25 -8.90
N GLN A 2 21.43 2.96 -7.83
CA GLN A 2 19.96 2.91 -7.92
C GLN A 2 19.41 4.31 -7.71
N ALA A 3 18.61 4.80 -8.65
CA ALA A 3 17.93 6.07 -8.52
C ALA A 3 16.83 5.94 -7.45
N GLN A 4 16.97 6.69 -6.37
CA GLN A 4 15.93 6.82 -5.35
C GLN A 4 14.81 7.67 -5.95
N VAL A 5 13.70 7.05 -6.33
CA VAL A 5 12.53 7.78 -6.82
C VAL A 5 11.89 8.50 -5.64
N GLN A 6 12.03 9.83 -5.60
CA GLN A 6 11.41 10.65 -4.59
C GLN A 6 9.98 10.99 -5.02
N TYR A 7 9.02 10.23 -4.50
CA TYR A 7 7.61 10.55 -4.69
C TYR A 7 7.26 11.84 -3.92
N PRO A 8 6.45 12.74 -4.51
CA PRO A 8 6.02 13.96 -3.82
C PRO A 8 5.39 13.58 -2.48
N SER A 9 5.83 14.24 -1.40
CA SER A 9 5.36 13.93 -0.05
C SER A 9 3.87 14.24 0.05
N SER A 10 3.04 13.21 -0.11
CA SER A 10 1.61 13.30 0.09
C SER A 10 1.35 13.39 1.59
N LYS A 11 1.56 14.55 2.20
CA LYS A 11 1.09 14.77 3.58
C LYS A 11 -0.44 14.57 3.70
N HIS A 12 -1.16 14.52 2.57
CA HIS A 12 -2.61 14.38 2.47
C HIS A 12 -3.09 13.45 1.34
N GLY A 13 -2.31 12.44 0.93
CA GLY A 13 -2.72 11.49 -0.12
C GLY A 13 -2.92 10.08 0.41
N TRP A 14 -3.56 9.22 -0.38
CA TRP A 14 -3.65 7.80 -0.08
C TRP A 14 -2.25 7.18 -0.03
N ARG A 15 -1.99 6.38 1.01
CA ARG A 15 -0.81 5.52 1.11
C ARG A 15 -1.28 4.08 1.15
N VAL A 16 -0.68 3.21 0.34
CA VAL A 16 -1.06 1.79 0.28
C VAL A 16 0.20 0.95 0.42
N ALA A 17 0.17 0.00 1.34
CA ALA A 17 1.16 -1.07 1.48
C ALA A 17 0.54 -2.40 1.04
N LEU A 18 1.35 -3.21 0.38
CA LEU A 18 0.98 -4.48 -0.25
C LEU A 18 1.94 -5.56 0.21
N ASP A 19 1.39 -6.68 0.67
CA ASP A 19 2.14 -7.93 0.86
C ASP A 19 1.51 -8.97 -0.07
N THR A 20 2.25 -9.30 -1.13
CA THR A 20 1.81 -10.20 -2.20
C THR A 20 2.50 -11.55 -2.09
N GLY A 21 1.77 -12.62 -2.41
CA GLY A 21 2.29 -13.99 -2.41
C GLY A 21 1.39 -14.94 -1.64
N GLY A 22 1.84 -16.20 -1.48
CA GLY A 22 1.11 -17.21 -0.71
C GLY A 22 -0.34 -17.40 -1.18
N THR A 23 -1.24 -17.70 -0.23
CA THR A 23 -2.67 -17.92 -0.50
C THR A 23 -3.48 -16.62 -0.58
N PHE A 24 -3.04 -15.55 0.09
CA PHE A 24 -3.75 -14.28 0.16
C PHE A 24 -2.79 -13.11 0.01
N THR A 25 -3.25 -12.06 -0.67
CA THR A 25 -2.61 -10.75 -0.72
C THR A 25 -3.23 -9.84 0.33
N ASP A 26 -2.36 -9.24 1.15
CA ASP A 26 -2.74 -8.35 2.24
C ASP A 26 -2.51 -6.88 1.84
N PHE A 27 -3.52 -6.05 2.13
CA PHE A 27 -3.52 -4.61 1.84
C PHE A 27 -3.68 -3.82 3.13
N VAL A 28 -2.87 -2.78 3.29
CA VAL A 28 -3.09 -1.73 4.29
C VAL A 28 -3.13 -0.39 3.56
N ALA A 29 -4.24 0.34 3.70
CA ALA A 29 -4.42 1.65 3.09
C ALA A 29 -4.68 2.70 4.17
N TRP A 30 -4.00 3.84 4.06
CA TRP A 30 -4.28 5.03 4.84
C TRP A 30 -4.86 6.09 3.92
N ASP A 31 -6.05 6.59 4.26
CA ASP A 31 -6.67 7.69 3.53
C ASP A 31 -5.99 9.04 3.84
N PRO A 32 -6.32 10.12 3.11
CA PRO A 32 -5.79 11.47 3.38
C PRO A 32 -5.99 12.00 4.81
N ALA A 33 -7.01 11.52 5.52
CA ALA A 33 -7.29 11.88 6.91
C ALA A 33 -6.53 11.00 7.92
N GLY A 34 -5.79 10.00 7.43
CA GLY A 34 -5.03 9.05 8.24
C GLY A 34 -5.86 7.85 8.71
N ASN A 35 -7.10 7.68 8.26
CA ASN A 35 -7.89 6.50 8.61
C ASN A 35 -7.32 5.27 7.91
N GLU A 36 -7.16 4.19 8.67
CA GLU A 36 -6.64 2.93 8.18
C GLU A 36 -7.78 2.01 7.71
N ARG A 37 -7.56 1.36 6.57
CA ARG A 37 -8.41 0.28 6.05
C ARG A 37 -7.53 -0.92 5.72
N ARG A 38 -8.03 -2.11 6.05
CA ARG A 38 -7.38 -3.39 5.76
C ARG A 38 -8.26 -4.23 4.87
N LEU A 39 -7.65 -4.89 3.89
CA LEU A 39 -8.32 -5.81 2.98
C LEU A 39 -7.41 -7.02 2.77
N LYS A 40 -8.02 -8.20 2.72
CA LYS A 40 -7.35 -9.45 2.42
C LYS A 40 -8.08 -10.11 1.26
N LEU A 41 -7.37 -10.39 0.18
CA LEU A 41 -7.92 -11.00 -1.03
C LEU A 41 -7.19 -12.30 -1.34
N PRO A 42 -7.85 -13.34 -1.86
CA PRO A 42 -7.13 -14.49 -2.41
C PRO A 42 -6.10 -14.02 -3.44
N SER A 43 -4.88 -14.56 -3.38
CA SER A 43 -3.86 -14.30 -4.39
C SER A 43 -4.25 -14.99 -5.70
N ASP A 44 -4.05 -14.32 -6.84
CA ASP A 44 -4.35 -14.87 -8.16
C ASP A 44 -3.14 -15.48 -8.88
N GLY A 45 -1.91 -15.07 -8.52
CA GLY A 45 -0.66 -15.74 -8.89
C GLY A 45 -0.23 -15.55 -10.34
#